data_AF-B7KE11-F1
#
_entry.id   AF-B7KE11-F1
#
_cell.length_a   1.000
_cell.length_b   1.000
_cell.length_c   1.000
_cell.angle_alpha   90.00
_cell.angle_beta   90.00
_cell.angle_gamma   90.00
#
_symmetry.space_group_name_H-M   'P 1'
#
loop_
_entity.id
_entity.type
_entity.pdbx_description
1 polymer ?
#
loop_
_entity_poly.entity_id
_entity_poly.type
_entity_poly.pdbx_seq_one_letter_code
_entity_poly.pdbx_strand_id
1 'polypeptide(L)'
;MLLKWLEKLGRKRIIYDRQGKFPYMYRYYLIFPDKISEEENARQIPFNLMLHKICLSDPDDLHDHPWWYATLILKGGYWEITSQGRFWRGPGHFRISTAQSLHRIEIPSNSDGSWSLFLRGPKIREWGFIQDGKWIYHKDYLKARKDYQLN
;
A
#
# COMPACT_ATOMS: atom_id res chain seq x y z
N MET A 1 9.89 -21.05 -3.30
CA MET A 1 10.96 -21.16 -2.29
C MET A 1 11.05 -19.89 -1.45
N LEU A 2 11.41 -18.73 -2.02
CA LEU A 2 11.63 -17.47 -1.28
C LEU A 2 10.44 -17.02 -0.40
N LEU A 3 9.23 -16.91 -0.96
CA LEU A 3 8.07 -16.40 -0.20
C LEU A 3 7.72 -17.27 1.01
N LYS A 4 7.77 -18.59 0.85
CA LYS A 4 7.56 -19.55 1.95
C LYS A 4 8.63 -19.39 3.04
N TRP A 5 9.86 -19.10 2.66
CA TRP A 5 10.95 -18.85 3.61
C TRP A 5 10.75 -17.53 4.36
N LEU A 6 10.39 -16.45 3.67
CA LEU A 6 10.06 -15.16 4.31
C LEU A 6 8.86 -15.29 5.27
N GLU A 7 7.85 -16.08 4.91
CA GLU A 7 6.72 -16.39 5.79
C GLU A 7 7.16 -17.13 7.06
N LYS A 8 7.99 -18.17 6.93
CA LYS A 8 8.55 -18.89 8.10
C LYS A 8 9.40 -18.01 9.01
N LEU A 9 10.02 -16.96 8.47
CA LEU A 9 10.78 -15.97 9.24
C LEU A 9 9.91 -14.86 9.86
N GLY A 10 8.58 -14.95 9.77
CA GLY A 10 7.69 -13.90 10.28
C GLY A 10 7.79 -12.59 9.51
N ARG A 11 8.22 -12.63 8.24
CA ARG A 11 8.40 -11.44 7.39
C ARG A 11 7.25 -11.20 6.42
N LYS A 12 6.16 -11.95 6.54
CA LYS A 12 4.95 -11.78 5.74
C LYS A 12 3.90 -11.05 6.56
N ARG A 13 3.36 -9.96 6.01
CA ARG A 13 2.14 -9.31 6.47
C ARG A 13 1.07 -9.43 5.40
N ILE A 14 -0.15 -9.71 5.83
CA ILE A 14 -1.34 -9.64 4.98
C ILE A 14 -2.13 -8.41 5.43
N ILE A 15 -2.47 -7.56 4.48
CA ILE A 15 -3.40 -6.45 4.67
C ILE A 15 -4.69 -6.90 4.01
N TYR A 16 -5.76 -6.99 4.80
CA TYR A 16 -7.07 -7.36 4.29
C TYR A 16 -7.82 -6.14 3.76
N ASP A 17 -8.84 -6.40 2.96
CA ASP A 17 -9.82 -5.39 2.57
C ASP A 17 -10.56 -4.83 3.79
N ARG A 18 -11.41 -3.83 3.57
CA ARG A 18 -12.07 -3.10 4.65
C ARG A 18 -13.04 -3.96 5.46
N GLN A 19 -13.50 -5.08 4.90
CA GLN A 19 -14.38 -6.05 5.56
C GLN A 19 -13.59 -7.15 6.26
N GLY A 20 -12.25 -7.16 6.15
CA GLY A 20 -11.40 -8.21 6.71
C GLY A 20 -11.54 -9.57 6.01
N LYS A 21 -12.18 -9.61 4.84
CA LYS A 21 -12.60 -10.85 4.17
C LYS A 21 -11.59 -11.30 3.13
N PHE A 22 -11.06 -10.38 2.33
CA PHE A 22 -10.18 -10.70 1.23
C PHE A 22 -8.81 -10.03 1.38
N PRO A 23 -7.69 -10.71 1.05
CA PRO A 23 -6.38 -10.09 1.03
C PRO A 23 -6.32 -8.94 0.01
N TYR A 24 -6.23 -7.71 0.50
CA TYR A 24 -5.99 -6.52 -0.32
C TYR A 24 -4.54 -6.46 -0.79
N MET A 25 -3.57 -6.74 0.10
CA MET A 25 -2.15 -6.74 -0.22
C MET A 25 -1.38 -7.76 0.62
N TYR A 26 -0.44 -8.46 -0.01
CA TYR A 26 0.62 -9.17 0.69
C TYR A 26 1.88 -8.34 0.69
N ARG A 27 2.54 -8.24 1.84
CA ARG A 27 3.81 -7.55 2.02
C ARG A 27 4.83 -8.49 2.61
N TYR A 28 5.95 -8.67 1.92
CA TYR A 28 7.08 -9.45 2.41
C TYR A 28 8.26 -8.53 2.68
N TYR A 29 8.72 -8.50 3.93
CA TYR A 29 9.85 -7.68 4.35
C TYR A 29 11.19 -8.35 4.00
N LEU A 30 11.96 -7.74 3.09
CA LEU A 30 13.24 -8.30 2.65
C LEU A 30 14.39 -7.93 3.59
N ILE A 31 14.32 -6.80 4.28
CA ILE A 31 15.39 -6.33 5.17
C ILE A 31 14.97 -6.46 6.64
N PHE A 32 14.07 -5.59 7.10
CA PHE A 32 13.66 -5.54 8.51
C PHE A 32 12.19 -5.94 8.65
N PRO A 33 11.83 -6.84 9.59
CA PRO A 33 10.45 -6.93 10.04
C PRO A 33 10.06 -5.57 10.64
N ASP A 34 8.91 -5.05 10.23
CA ASP A 34 8.40 -3.75 10.65
C ASP A 34 7.08 -3.97 11.40
N LYS A 35 5.95 -3.59 10.80
CA LYS A 35 4.60 -3.88 11.28
C LYS A 35 4.12 -5.20 10.69
N ILE A 36 3.96 -6.25 11.50
CA ILE A 36 3.51 -7.57 11.04
C ILE A 36 1.99 -7.72 11.16
N SER A 37 1.39 -7.26 12.26
CA SER A 37 -0.06 -7.26 12.47
C SER A 37 -0.65 -5.86 12.44
N GLU A 38 -1.98 -5.71 12.52
CA GLU A 38 -2.62 -4.39 12.55
C GLU A 38 -2.50 -3.70 13.92
N GLU A 39 -2.45 -4.49 14.99
CA GLU A 39 -2.34 -4.04 16.39
C GLU A 39 -0.95 -3.45 16.70
N GLU A 40 0.07 -3.86 15.94
CA GLU A 40 1.43 -3.37 16.09
C GLU A 40 1.61 -1.95 15.52
N ASN A 41 2.46 -1.17 16.19
CA ASN A 41 2.99 0.08 15.65
C ASN A 41 4.17 -0.22 14.70
N ALA A 42 4.28 0.58 13.64
CA ALA A 42 5.46 0.53 12.78
C ALA A 42 6.71 0.96 13.56
N ARG A 43 7.83 0.28 13.31
CA ARG A 43 9.11 0.54 13.94
C ARG A 43 9.77 1.78 13.34
N GLN A 44 10.58 2.48 14.13
CA GLN A 44 11.39 3.60 13.64
C GLN A 44 12.65 3.11 12.92
N ILE A 45 12.46 2.53 11.73
CA ILE A 45 13.53 2.05 10.87
C ILE A 45 13.84 3.07 9.76
N PRO A 46 15.12 3.31 9.39
CA PRO A 46 15.50 4.38 8.47
C PRO A 46 15.07 4.10 7.01
N PHE A 47 15.04 2.84 6.59
CA PHE A 47 14.52 2.43 5.29
C PHE A 47 14.11 0.95 5.31
N ASN A 48 13.29 0.51 4.35
CA ASN A 48 12.94 -0.90 4.22
C ASN A 48 12.67 -1.25 2.77
N LEU A 49 13.06 -2.46 2.39
CA LEU A 49 12.79 -3.03 1.09
C LEU A 49 11.79 -4.16 1.25
N MET A 50 10.72 -4.10 0.48
CA MET A 50 9.59 -5.01 0.56
C MET A 50 9.23 -5.53 -0.81
N LEU A 51 8.74 -6.76 -0.86
CA LEU A 51 8.02 -7.26 -2.01
C LEU A 51 6.53 -7.12 -1.73
N HIS A 52 5.82 -6.38 -2.57
CA HIS A 52 4.37 -6.23 -2.50
C HIS A 52 3.69 -7.10 -3.54
N LYS A 53 2.57 -7.73 -3.16
CA LYS A 53 1.53 -8.20 -4.08
C LYS A 53 0.26 -7.42 -3.77
N ILE A 54 -0.11 -6.48 -4.63
CA ILE A 54 -1.39 -5.77 -4.53
C ILE A 54 -2.43 -6.61 -5.27
N CYS A 55 -3.48 -7.03 -4.57
CA CYS A 55 -4.49 -7.94 -5.09
C CYS A 55 -5.79 -7.22 -5.47
N LEU A 56 -6.13 -6.17 -4.73
CA LEU A 56 -7.39 -5.44 -4.88
C LEU A 56 -7.12 -3.95 -5.11
N SER A 57 -8.07 -3.28 -5.76
CA SER A 57 -8.08 -1.83 -5.89
C SER A 57 -8.19 -1.16 -4.52
N ASP A 58 -7.64 0.04 -4.43
CA ASP A 58 -7.91 0.96 -3.34
C ASP A 58 -9.38 1.37 -3.30
N PRO A 59 -9.87 1.81 -2.13
CA PRO A 59 -11.11 2.59 -2.05
C PRO A 59 -10.97 3.92 -2.82
N ASP A 60 -12.11 4.58 -3.05
CA ASP A 60 -12.19 5.65 -4.06
C ASP A 60 -11.31 6.88 -3.83
N ASP A 61 -10.91 7.16 -2.59
CA ASP A 61 -10.20 8.39 -2.24
C ASP A 61 -8.68 8.28 -2.45
N LEU A 62 -8.08 9.37 -2.95
CA LEU A 62 -6.63 9.47 -3.06
C LEU A 62 -6.00 9.47 -1.67
N HIS A 63 -4.85 8.83 -1.52
CA HIS A 63 -4.10 8.79 -0.26
C HIS A 63 -2.62 9.10 -0.45
N ASP A 64 -2.00 9.58 0.63
CA ASP A 64 -0.56 9.85 0.71
C ASP A 64 0.16 8.81 1.59
N HIS A 65 1.44 9.05 1.86
CA HIS A 65 2.31 8.10 2.55
C HIS A 65 3.05 8.73 3.74
N PRO A 66 3.46 7.93 4.74
CA PRO A 66 4.25 8.45 5.86
C PRO A 66 5.71 8.74 5.46
N TRP A 67 6.12 8.30 4.28
CA TRP A 67 7.50 8.24 3.79
C TRP A 67 7.56 8.47 2.27
N TRP A 68 8.71 8.92 1.78
CA TRP A 68 9.02 8.79 0.36
C TRP A 68 9.18 7.30 0.01
N TYR A 69 8.93 6.95 -1.25
CA TYR A 69 9.13 5.58 -1.71
C TYR A 69 9.68 5.51 -3.13
N ALA A 70 10.31 4.39 -3.46
CA ALA A 70 10.61 3.99 -4.82
C ALA A 70 9.94 2.64 -5.09
N THR A 71 9.34 2.47 -6.27
CA THR A 71 8.67 1.23 -6.66
C THR A 71 9.11 0.81 -8.04
N LEU A 72 9.42 -0.48 -8.19
CA LEU A 72 9.65 -1.15 -9.46
C LEU A 72 8.60 -2.25 -9.62
N ILE A 73 7.77 -2.19 -10.67
CA ILE A 73 6.80 -3.24 -10.95
C ILE A 73 7.51 -4.42 -11.62
N LEU A 74 7.33 -5.60 -11.03
CA LEU A 74 7.99 -6.85 -11.44
C LEU A 74 7.09 -7.72 -12.32
N LYS A 75 5.78 -7.75 -12.03
CA LYS A 75 4.81 -8.58 -12.75
C LYS A 75 3.40 -7.99 -12.60
N GLY A 76 2.59 -8.14 -13.63
CA GLY A 76 1.23 -7.59 -13.66
C GLY A 76 1.28 -6.07 -13.82
N GLY A 77 0.41 -5.37 -13.11
CA GLY A 77 0.37 -3.91 -13.14
C GLY A 77 -0.93 -3.38 -12.59
N TYR A 78 -1.05 -2.05 -12.57
CA TYR A 78 -2.24 -1.36 -12.12
C TYR A 78 -2.44 -0.03 -12.84
N TRP A 79 -3.66 0.45 -12.79
CA TRP A 79 -3.97 1.84 -13.11
C TRP A 79 -3.71 2.68 -11.87
N GLU A 80 -2.84 3.67 -12.00
CA GLU A 80 -2.57 4.65 -10.98
C GLU A 80 -3.37 5.91 -11.28
N ILE A 81 -4.17 6.34 -10.31
CA ILE A 81 -4.97 7.55 -10.40
C ILE A 81 -4.34 8.59 -9.48
N THR A 82 -4.12 9.77 -10.02
CA THR A 82 -3.56 10.95 -9.34
C THR A 82 -4.43 12.15 -9.66
N SER A 83 -4.16 13.31 -9.07
CA SER A 83 -4.85 14.54 -9.47
C SER A 83 -4.56 14.97 -10.91
N GLN A 84 -3.52 14.43 -11.55
CA GLN A 84 -3.16 14.70 -12.94
C GLN A 84 -3.82 13.74 -13.93
N GLY A 85 -4.50 12.69 -13.46
CA GLY A 85 -5.18 11.71 -14.30
C GLY A 85 -4.85 10.27 -13.97
N ARG A 86 -5.12 9.39 -14.95
CA ARG A 86 -5.07 7.93 -14.83
C ARG A 86 -4.00 7.34 -15.74
N PHE A 87 -3.08 6.59 -15.17
CA PHE A 87 -1.87 6.11 -15.84
C PHE A 87 -1.69 4.60 -15.65
N TRP A 88 -1.40 3.87 -16.73
CA TRP A 88 -1.03 2.46 -16.61
C TRP A 88 0.41 2.31 -16.12
N ARG A 89 0.60 1.45 -15.11
CA ARG A 89 1.90 1.10 -14.54
C ARG A 89 2.08 -0.41 -14.67
N GLY A 90 2.89 -0.83 -15.64
CA GLY A 90 3.18 -2.24 -15.94
C GLY A 90 4.60 -2.67 -15.57
N PRO A 91 5.02 -3.90 -15.92
CA PRO A 91 6.33 -4.44 -15.57
C PRO A 91 7.48 -3.56 -16.11
N GLY A 92 8.51 -3.38 -15.31
CA GLY A 92 9.65 -2.49 -15.61
C GLY A 92 9.39 -1.01 -15.29
N HIS A 93 8.15 -0.62 -15.01
CA HIS A 93 7.88 0.75 -14.56
C HIS A 93 8.56 1.01 -13.21
N PHE A 94 9.42 2.03 -13.17
CA PHE A 94 10.11 2.51 -11.99
C PHE A 94 9.73 3.97 -11.72
N ARG A 95 9.45 4.28 -10.45
CA ARG A 95 9.25 5.67 -10.01
C ARG A 95 9.72 5.88 -8.58
N ILE A 96 10.00 7.14 -8.27
CA ILE A 96 10.23 7.67 -6.93
C ILE A 96 9.14 8.68 -6.63
N SER A 97 8.61 8.64 -5.41
CA SER A 97 7.51 9.49 -4.94
C SER A 97 7.84 10.11 -3.60
N THR A 98 7.36 11.33 -3.40
CA THR A 98 7.43 12.00 -2.10
C THR A 98 6.37 11.47 -1.15
N ALA A 99 6.50 11.74 0.15
CA ALA A 99 5.51 11.35 1.14
C ALA A 99 4.13 11.99 0.91
N GLN A 100 4.08 13.18 0.29
CA GLN A 100 2.84 13.91 -0.03
C GLN A 100 2.22 13.50 -1.38
N SER A 101 2.87 12.60 -2.13
CA SER A 101 2.35 12.17 -3.42
C SER A 101 1.02 11.43 -3.22
N LEU A 102 -0.05 12.02 -3.73
CA LEU A 102 -1.40 11.49 -3.66
C LEU A 102 -1.65 10.53 -4.82
N HIS A 103 -2.14 9.33 -4.52
CA HIS A 103 -2.64 8.43 -5.53
C HIS A 103 -3.68 7.45 -4.99
N ARG A 104 -4.32 6.72 -5.90
CA ARG A 104 -5.02 5.46 -5.62
C ARG A 104 -4.70 4.46 -6.72
N ILE A 105 -4.75 3.19 -6.40
CA ILE A 105 -4.43 2.07 -7.28
C ILE A 105 -5.71 1.33 -7.66
N GLU A 106 -5.91 1.12 -8.95
CA GLU A 106 -6.97 0.29 -9.51
C GLU A 106 -6.36 -0.97 -10.15
N ILE A 107 -6.70 -2.13 -9.59
CA ILE A 107 -6.37 -3.43 -10.18
C ILE A 107 -7.43 -3.76 -11.25
N PRO A 108 -7.04 -4.09 -12.50
CA PRO A 108 -7.99 -4.52 -13.51
C PRO A 108 -8.77 -5.75 -13.05
N SER A 109 -10.07 -5.82 -13.36
CA SER A 109 -10.97 -6.89 -12.90
C SER A 109 -10.53 -8.31 -13.29
N ASN A 110 -9.83 -8.45 -14.42
CA ASN A 110 -9.32 -9.73 -14.93
C ASN A 110 -7.81 -9.93 -14.63
N SER A 111 -7.29 -9.34 -13.54
CA SER A 111 -5.88 -9.38 -13.18
C SER A 111 -5.61 -10.22 -11.92
N ASP A 112 -4.49 -10.92 -11.89
CA ASP A 112 -3.95 -11.59 -10.70
C ASP A 112 -3.32 -10.61 -9.68
N GLY A 113 -3.40 -9.31 -9.98
CA GLY A 113 -2.82 -8.22 -9.19
C GLY A 113 -1.47 -7.74 -9.74
N SER A 114 -0.75 -6.99 -8.90
CA SER A 114 0.54 -6.41 -9.23
C SER A 114 1.60 -6.80 -8.22
N TRP A 115 2.75 -7.24 -8.72
CA TRP A 115 3.94 -7.47 -7.91
C TRP A 115 4.93 -6.32 -8.08
N SER A 116 5.43 -5.78 -6.98
CA SER A 116 6.46 -4.75 -7.03
C SER A 116 7.52 -4.92 -5.96
N LEU A 117 8.75 -4.52 -6.31
CA LEU A 117 9.79 -4.23 -5.33
C LEU A 117 9.55 -2.80 -4.85
N PHE A 118 9.43 -2.63 -3.54
CA PHE A 118 9.02 -1.38 -2.93
C PHE A 118 10.02 -0.99 -1.84
N LEU A 119 10.71 0.13 -2.05
CA LEU A 119 11.62 0.74 -1.11
C LEU A 119 10.93 1.94 -0.46
N ARG A 120 11.02 2.06 0.85
CA ARG A 120 10.57 3.25 1.58
C ARG A 120 11.65 3.83 2.48
N GLY A 121 11.65 5.16 2.60
CA GLY A 121 12.51 5.91 3.53
C GLY A 121 11.93 6.06 4.93
N PRO A 122 12.52 6.88 5.81
CA PRO A 122 12.08 7.01 7.20
C PRO A 122 10.69 7.66 7.28
N LYS A 123 9.94 7.37 8.35
CA LYS A 123 8.67 8.07 8.60
C LYS A 123 8.97 9.54 8.90
N ILE A 124 8.39 10.43 8.12
CA ILE A 124 8.54 11.89 8.25
C ILE A 124 7.21 12.61 8.50
N ARG A 125 6.08 11.91 8.34
CA ARG A 125 4.74 12.44 8.58
C ARG A 125 3.74 11.32 8.91
N GLU A 126 2.55 11.72 9.33
CA GLU A 126 1.36 10.86 9.26
C GLU A 126 0.83 10.79 7.83
N TRP A 127 -0.03 9.79 7.59
CA TRP A 127 -0.66 9.56 6.29
C TRP A 127 -2.18 9.53 6.39
N GLY A 128 -2.84 9.78 5.28
CA GLY A 128 -4.27 10.03 5.21
C GLY A 128 -4.83 10.05 3.79
N PHE A 129 -6.12 10.38 3.70
CA PHE A 129 -6.91 10.39 2.48
C PHE A 129 -7.38 11.82 2.18
N ILE A 130 -7.62 12.11 0.90
CA ILE A 130 -8.33 13.33 0.49
C ILE A 130 -9.81 12.99 0.32
N GLN A 131 -10.65 13.57 1.17
CA GLN A 131 -12.11 13.51 1.07
C GLN A 131 -12.65 14.93 1.06
N ASP A 132 -13.51 15.26 0.10
CA ASP A 132 -14.08 16.62 -0.08
C ASP A 132 -13.03 17.74 -0.09
N GLY A 133 -11.88 17.47 -0.73
CA GLY A 133 -10.76 18.40 -0.83
C GLY A 133 -9.94 18.60 0.45
N LYS A 134 -10.25 17.85 1.52
CA LYS A 134 -9.54 17.93 2.81
C LYS A 134 -8.75 16.66 3.08
N TRP A 135 -7.57 16.84 3.66
CA TRP A 135 -6.77 15.72 4.15
C TRP A 135 -7.32 15.24 5.49
N ILE A 136 -7.65 13.95 5.57
CA ILE A 136 -8.17 13.28 6.76
C ILE A 136 -7.18 12.21 7.17
N TYR A 137 -6.79 12.21 8.44
CA TYR A 137 -5.92 11.20 9.01
C TYR A 137 -6.49 9.78 8.78
N HIS A 138 -5.66 8.84 8.34
CA HIS A 138 -6.15 7.52 7.89
C HIS A 138 -6.99 6.78 8.93
N LYS A 139 -6.68 6.90 10.24
CA LYS A 139 -7.48 6.23 11.28
C LYS A 139 -8.89 6.79 11.36
N ASP A 140 -9.01 8.11 11.29
CA ASP A 140 -10.31 8.79 11.37
C ASP A 140 -11.13 8.52 10.11
N TYR A 141 -10.50 8.61 8.93
CA TYR A 141 -11.13 8.28 7.66
C TYR A 141 -11.65 6.83 7.63
N LEU A 142 -10.83 5.86 8.03
CA LEU A 142 -11.19 4.45 8.02
C LEU A 142 -12.28 4.11 9.05
N LYS A 143 -12.27 4.79 10.21
CA LYS A 143 -13.32 4.65 11.22
C LYS A 143 -14.66 5.16 10.69
N ALA A 144 -14.69 6.40 10.19
CA ALA A 144 -15.91 7.01 9.66
C ALA A 144 -16.54 6.18 8.52
N ARG A 145 -15.72 5.66 7.61
CA ARG A 145 -16.19 4.82 6.50
C ARG A 145 -16.77 3.49 6.98
N LYS A 146 -16.18 2.87 8.02
CA LYS A 146 -16.70 1.64 8.62
C LYS A 146 -18.08 1.88 9.24
N ASP A 147 -18.23 2.98 9.97
CA ASP A 147 -19.51 3.34 10.60
C ASP A 147 -20.59 3.63 9.54
N TYR A 148 -20.24 4.25 8.41
CA TYR A 148 -21.17 4.47 7.30
C TYR A 148 -21.66 3.16 6.65
N GLN A 149 -20.81 2.12 6.54
CA GLN A 149 -21.18 0.85 5.92
C GLN A 149 -22.04 -0.07 6.81
N LEU A 150 -22.11 0.23 8.11
CA LEU A 150 -22.90 -0.53 9.09
C LEU A 150 -24.31 0.06 9.31
N ASN A 151 -24.56 1.26 8.80
CA ASN A 151 -25.85 1.95 8.82
C ASN A 151 -26.55 1.81 7.46
#